data_AF-A0A927IWQ0-F1
#
_entry.id   AF-A0A927IWQ0-F1
#
_cell.length_a   1.000
_cell.length_b   1.000
_cell.length_c   1.000
_cell.angle_alpha   90.00
_cell.angle_beta   90.00
_cell.angle_gamma   90.00
#
_symmetry.space_group_name_H-M   'P 1'
#
loop_
_entity.id
_entity.type
_entity.pdbx_description
1 polymer ?
#
loop_
_entity_poly.entity_id
_entity_poly.type
_entity_poly.pdbx_seq_one_letter_code
_entity_poly.pdbx_strand_id
1 'polypeptide(L)'
;MTERAEHLKEDPLAAVLSAVSTPSPLDTPLGRFELVDGVPTPESVERLYASLDLVRGIEAYLSTIPGASLVAMRQGFRSLGLVRSTQIGYTEPRADSNGVFLTANTETTYGTFFFDLHETGPFVIEPPQQSLCVVDDFWFRYVADMGIAGPDRGEGGRYLFLPPDHDGGVPDGYHVYRTPTFTNWVVLRALGGVPAMRTTRVYPLADVDDPPETEFVNIAGARVNTVHANDASFFDEVAEIVAEEPPGALDPERAGLLRAVGIQHGRPFTPSPERRATLDTAARTAAAMSRALVYSPRDPEAPIAPGSRWLNGFLGGSYEFLADGARLLDARTQFHFLATVITPAMAHAQVGAGSAYAYTAHDAAGAVLDGARTYRLVLTPNPPAENFWAVDIYDTQTRSLLQTSDPHPSVMSLTGTVATEDDGSIVLWFGPEPPEGRERNWVETAPGKSWFPLLRLYGPLEPWFDRTWLPGDLELVESTRG
;
A
#
# COMPACT_ATOMS: atom_id res chain seq x y z
N MET A 1 70.54 17.88 -37.30
CA MET A 1 70.84 18.59 -36.04
C MET A 1 69.79 19.66 -35.85
N THR A 2 68.94 19.66 -34.84
CA THR A 2 68.76 18.71 -33.74
C THR A 2 67.38 19.03 -33.20
N GLU A 3 66.65 17.98 -32.88
CA GLU A 3 65.54 17.88 -31.93
C GLU A 3 65.20 19.17 -31.17
N ARG A 4 64.03 19.73 -31.46
CA ARG A 4 63.17 20.27 -30.39
C ARG A 4 61.95 19.37 -30.31
N ALA A 5 62.22 18.13 -29.95
CA ALA A 5 61.25 17.27 -29.32
C ALA A 5 61.08 17.73 -27.85
N GLU A 6 59.84 17.67 -27.40
CA GLU A 6 59.46 17.22 -26.06
C GLU A 6 59.77 18.13 -24.87
N HIS A 7 58.81 19.00 -24.55
CA HIS A 7 58.12 18.97 -23.25
C HIS A 7 56.90 19.92 -23.30
N LEU A 8 55.88 19.56 -24.07
CA LEU A 8 54.52 19.94 -23.67
C LEU A 8 54.24 19.09 -22.43
N LYS A 9 54.50 19.67 -21.26
CA LYS A 9 53.98 19.12 -19.99
C LYS A 9 52.50 18.85 -20.24
N GLU A 10 52.05 17.61 -19.99
CA GLU A 10 50.63 17.29 -19.96
C GLU A 10 49.92 18.40 -19.19
N ASP A 11 48.97 19.08 -19.85
CA ASP A 11 48.18 20.11 -19.20
C ASP A 11 47.52 19.45 -18.00
N PRO A 12 47.85 19.85 -16.76
CA PRO A 12 47.33 19.21 -15.56
C PRO A 12 45.80 19.31 -15.46
N LEU A 13 45.17 20.19 -16.27
CA LEU A 13 43.73 20.33 -16.35
C LEU A 13 43.11 19.57 -17.53
N ALA A 14 43.87 18.97 -18.45
CA ALA A 14 43.27 18.26 -19.59
C ALA A 14 42.37 17.10 -19.16
N ALA A 15 42.81 16.31 -18.17
CA ALA A 15 42.01 15.24 -17.59
C ALA A 15 40.76 15.79 -16.85
N VAL A 16 40.90 16.92 -16.16
CA VAL A 16 39.80 17.60 -15.47
C VAL A 16 38.78 18.11 -16.49
N LEU A 17 39.22 18.81 -17.53
CA LEU A 17 38.39 19.32 -18.62
C LEU A 17 37.67 18.19 -19.33
N SER A 18 38.37 17.09 -19.65
CA SER A 18 37.72 15.91 -20.23
C SER A 18 36.64 15.29 -19.34
N ALA A 19 36.76 15.41 -18.01
CA ALA A 19 35.80 14.85 -17.06
C ALA A 19 34.60 15.78 -16.79
N VAL A 20 34.77 17.10 -16.88
CA VAL A 20 33.69 18.09 -16.65
C VAL A 20 32.99 18.55 -17.93
N SER A 21 33.62 18.40 -19.09
CA SER A 21 33.02 18.73 -20.38
C SER A 21 31.98 17.68 -20.79
N THR A 22 30.88 18.15 -21.38
CA THR A 22 29.86 17.28 -21.97
C THR A 22 30.16 17.09 -23.46
N PRO A 23 30.34 15.85 -23.96
CA PRO A 23 30.56 15.61 -25.38
C PRO A 23 29.32 15.98 -26.20
N SER A 24 29.53 16.36 -27.46
CA SER A 24 28.47 16.53 -28.45
C SER A 24 28.84 15.81 -29.75
N PRO A 25 27.94 15.00 -30.34
CA PRO A 25 26.61 14.65 -29.84
C PRO A 25 26.64 13.80 -28.56
N LEU A 26 25.55 13.81 -27.79
CA LEU A 26 25.33 12.97 -26.62
C LEU A 26 24.14 12.03 -26.86
N ASP A 27 24.39 10.74 -27.01
CA ASP A 27 23.35 9.71 -27.14
C ASP A 27 23.03 9.09 -25.77
N THR A 28 21.76 9.10 -25.38
CA THR A 28 21.28 8.57 -24.09
C THR A 28 20.01 7.71 -24.28
N PRO A 29 19.58 6.94 -23.27
CA PRO A 29 18.27 6.28 -23.30
C PRO A 29 17.08 7.25 -23.45
N LEU A 30 17.25 8.53 -23.13
CA LEU A 30 16.22 9.58 -23.26
C LEU A 30 16.29 10.30 -24.62
N GLY A 31 17.22 9.88 -25.49
CA GLY A 31 17.41 10.43 -26.82
C GLY A 31 18.78 11.04 -27.05
N ARG A 32 18.95 11.60 -28.24
CA ARG A 32 20.17 12.28 -28.69
C ARG A 32 20.08 13.78 -28.47
N PHE A 33 21.14 14.36 -27.92
CA PHE A 33 21.26 15.79 -27.64
C PHE A 33 22.48 16.38 -28.32
N GLU A 34 22.31 17.58 -28.86
CA GLU A 34 23.36 18.35 -29.52
C GLU A 34 23.68 19.58 -28.66
N LEU A 35 24.97 19.85 -28.46
CA LEU A 35 25.48 20.94 -27.64
C LEU A 35 26.56 21.73 -28.40
N VAL A 36 26.59 23.05 -28.18
CA VAL A 36 27.65 23.95 -28.67
C VAL A 36 28.44 24.42 -27.46
N ASP A 37 29.68 23.96 -27.33
CA ASP A 37 30.56 24.27 -26.18
C ASP A 37 29.88 24.01 -24.81
N GLY A 38 29.18 22.87 -24.69
CA GLY A 38 28.44 22.49 -23.47
C GLY A 38 27.05 23.14 -23.32
N VAL A 39 26.65 24.04 -24.22
CA VAL A 39 25.30 24.66 -24.22
C VAL A 39 24.36 23.89 -25.14
N PRO A 40 23.23 23.34 -24.66
CA PRO A 40 22.30 22.61 -25.51
C PRO A 40 21.68 23.50 -26.62
N THR A 41 21.50 22.94 -27.82
CA THR A 41 20.77 23.61 -28.90
C THR A 41 19.28 23.79 -28.53
N PRO A 42 18.54 24.76 -29.13
CA PRO A 42 17.13 24.96 -28.81
C PRO A 42 16.26 23.70 -28.93
N GLU A 43 16.48 22.90 -29.97
CA GLU A 43 15.80 21.61 -30.17
C GLU A 43 16.15 20.59 -29.06
N SER A 44 17.41 20.57 -28.62
CA SER A 44 17.84 19.72 -27.51
C SER A 44 17.28 20.20 -26.18
N VAL A 45 17.13 21.51 -25.96
CA VAL A 45 16.51 22.08 -24.76
C VAL A 45 15.07 21.58 -24.60
N GLU A 46 14.25 21.62 -25.65
CA GLU A 46 12.87 21.13 -25.61
C GLU A 46 12.81 19.64 -25.23
N ARG A 47 13.63 18.80 -25.87
CA ARG A 47 13.70 17.37 -25.55
C ARG A 47 14.22 17.09 -24.14
N LEU A 48 15.22 17.85 -23.69
CA LEU A 48 15.78 17.73 -22.34
C LEU A 48 14.74 18.05 -21.28
N TYR A 49 13.94 19.11 -21.48
CA TYR A 49 12.86 19.44 -20.55
C TYR A 49 11.73 18.41 -20.57
N ALA A 50 11.33 17.88 -21.73
CA ALA A 50 10.36 16.77 -21.79
C ALA A 50 10.89 15.52 -21.06
N SER A 51 12.18 15.21 -21.22
CA SER A 51 12.85 14.11 -20.52
C SER A 51 12.91 14.33 -19.01
N LEU A 52 13.17 15.57 -18.58
CA LEU A 52 13.18 15.94 -17.18
C LEU A 52 11.80 15.87 -16.54
N ASP A 53 10.76 16.30 -17.26
CA ASP A 53 9.36 16.16 -16.85
C ASP A 53 8.96 14.69 -16.73
N LEU A 54 9.42 13.82 -17.65
CA LEU A 54 9.20 12.37 -17.57
C LEU A 54 9.83 11.77 -16.30
N VAL A 55 11.13 12.03 -16.06
CA VAL A 55 11.84 11.48 -14.90
C VAL A 55 11.24 11.98 -13.59
N ARG A 56 10.92 13.27 -13.51
CA ARG A 56 10.26 13.84 -12.32
C ARG A 56 8.83 13.34 -12.15
N GLY A 57 8.10 13.12 -13.24
CA GLY A 57 6.78 12.51 -13.21
C GLY A 57 6.82 11.09 -12.65
N ILE A 58 7.84 10.30 -13.02
CA ILE A 58 8.04 8.94 -12.49
C ILE A 58 8.29 9.01 -10.97
N GLU A 59 9.25 9.82 -10.53
CA GLU A 59 9.57 9.96 -9.11
C GLU A 59 8.40 10.54 -8.30
N ALA A 60 7.66 11.49 -8.88
CA ALA A 60 6.47 12.06 -8.27
C ALA A 60 5.44 10.94 -8.04
N TYR A 61 5.18 10.12 -9.06
CA TYR A 61 4.29 8.97 -8.93
C TYR A 61 4.72 8.05 -7.78
N LEU A 62 5.96 7.55 -7.80
CA LEU A 62 6.45 6.56 -6.84
C LEU A 62 6.41 7.09 -5.39
N SER A 63 6.71 8.37 -5.20
CA SER A 63 6.79 9.00 -3.88
C SER A 63 5.43 9.44 -3.29
N THR A 64 4.39 9.55 -4.12
CA THR A 64 3.06 10.03 -3.73
C THR A 64 1.92 9.04 -3.94
N ILE A 65 2.20 7.76 -4.26
CA ILE A 65 1.22 6.66 -4.19
C ILE A 65 0.35 6.73 -2.92
N PRO A 66 0.89 7.02 -1.72
CA PRO A 66 0.07 6.98 -0.52
C PRO A 66 -1.08 8.00 -0.53
N GLY A 67 -0.83 9.24 -0.96
CA GLY A 67 -1.88 10.25 -1.05
C GLY A 67 -2.89 9.95 -2.15
N ALA A 68 -2.42 9.55 -3.35
CA ALA A 68 -3.31 9.17 -4.45
C ALA A 68 -4.22 8.00 -4.08
N SER A 69 -3.69 7.02 -3.34
CA SER A 69 -4.46 5.87 -2.85
C SER A 69 -5.59 6.28 -1.92
N LEU A 70 -5.37 7.22 -1.00
CA LEU A 70 -6.43 7.68 -0.10
C LEU A 70 -7.46 8.56 -0.80
N VAL A 71 -7.06 9.36 -1.79
CA VAL A 71 -8.00 10.10 -2.65
C VAL A 71 -8.91 9.15 -3.41
N ALA A 72 -8.34 8.17 -4.12
CA ALA A 72 -9.12 7.18 -4.86
C ALA A 72 -10.05 6.37 -3.93
N MET A 73 -9.58 6.00 -2.75
CA MET A 73 -10.39 5.32 -1.74
C MET A 73 -11.57 6.17 -1.25
N ARG A 74 -11.31 7.44 -0.91
CA ARG A 74 -12.36 8.38 -0.49
C ARG A 74 -13.40 8.59 -1.57
N GLN A 75 -12.97 8.75 -2.83
CA GLN A 75 -13.90 8.89 -3.97
C GLN A 75 -14.74 7.61 -4.18
N GLY A 76 -14.14 6.44 -4.02
CA GLY A 76 -14.83 5.16 -4.00
C GLY A 76 -15.95 5.13 -2.95
N PHE A 77 -15.64 5.44 -1.70
CA PHE A 77 -16.64 5.45 -0.63
C PHE A 77 -17.71 6.53 -0.82
N ARG A 78 -17.34 7.73 -1.28
CA ARG A 78 -18.30 8.79 -1.63
C ARG A 78 -19.30 8.33 -2.69
N SER A 79 -18.88 7.52 -3.66
CA SER A 79 -19.80 6.96 -4.67
C SER A 79 -20.84 5.99 -4.10
N LEU A 80 -20.60 5.47 -2.88
CA LEU A 80 -21.54 4.64 -2.12
C LEU A 80 -22.38 5.44 -1.13
N GLY A 81 -22.27 6.78 -1.11
CA GLY A 81 -23.02 7.65 -0.21
C GLY A 81 -22.33 7.97 1.12
N LEU A 82 -21.07 7.55 1.32
CA LEU A 82 -20.24 7.92 2.47
C LEU A 82 -19.60 9.29 2.23
N VAL A 83 -20.38 10.35 2.45
CA VAL A 83 -20.01 11.75 2.15
C VAL A 83 -19.88 12.62 3.40
N ARG A 84 -20.25 12.11 4.59
CA ARG A 84 -20.17 12.84 5.86
C ARG A 84 -19.17 12.20 6.80
N SER A 85 -18.52 13.02 7.62
CA SER A 85 -17.55 12.59 8.64
C SER A 85 -18.14 11.65 9.71
N THR A 86 -19.47 11.58 9.83
CA THR A 86 -20.20 10.73 10.80
C THR A 86 -20.80 9.45 10.21
N GLN A 87 -20.38 9.06 9.00
CA GLN A 87 -20.81 7.84 8.34
C GLN A 87 -19.70 6.78 8.34
N ILE A 88 -19.98 5.58 8.84
CA ILE A 88 -19.06 4.44 8.82
C ILE A 88 -19.52 3.42 7.78
N GLY A 89 -18.66 3.17 6.79
CA GLY A 89 -18.82 2.06 5.86
C GLY A 89 -18.39 0.78 6.58
N TYR A 90 -19.19 -0.27 6.53
CA TYR A 90 -18.84 -1.54 7.17
C TYR A 90 -19.18 -2.74 6.29
N THR A 91 -18.50 -3.87 6.50
CA THR A 91 -18.69 -5.07 5.66
C THR A 91 -19.46 -6.15 6.43
N GLU A 92 -20.72 -6.37 6.07
CA GLU A 92 -21.55 -7.43 6.66
C GLU A 92 -21.94 -8.50 5.63
N PRO A 93 -21.60 -9.79 5.89
CA PRO A 93 -20.91 -10.28 7.08
C PRO A 93 -19.41 -9.94 7.13
N ARG A 94 -18.74 -9.89 5.97
CA ARG A 94 -17.28 -9.68 5.81
C ARG A 94 -17.00 -9.02 4.45
N ALA A 95 -15.76 -8.57 4.21
CA ALA A 95 -15.38 -8.06 2.90
C ALA A 95 -15.37 -9.19 1.85
N ASP A 96 -15.57 -8.82 0.59
CA ASP A 96 -15.66 -9.76 -0.52
C ASP A 96 -14.99 -9.21 -1.80
N SER A 97 -14.90 -10.06 -2.82
CA SER A 97 -14.24 -9.74 -4.08
C SER A 97 -15.05 -8.85 -5.04
N ASN A 98 -16.28 -8.43 -4.73
CA ASN A 98 -17.10 -7.64 -5.68
C ASN A 98 -16.53 -6.23 -5.92
N GLY A 99 -15.90 -5.67 -4.89
CA GLY A 99 -15.23 -4.37 -4.96
C GLY A 99 -13.74 -4.48 -5.24
N VAL A 100 -13.14 -3.36 -5.62
CA VAL A 100 -11.69 -3.23 -5.84
C VAL A 100 -11.11 -2.52 -4.62
N PHE A 101 -10.68 -3.32 -3.64
CA PHE A 101 -10.00 -2.90 -2.40
C PHE A 101 -8.58 -3.45 -2.37
N LEU A 102 -7.58 -2.65 -1.99
CA LEU A 102 -6.21 -3.15 -1.87
C LEU A 102 -6.08 -4.16 -0.72
N THR A 103 -5.82 -5.41 -1.08
CA THR A 103 -5.48 -6.53 -0.16
C THR A 103 -6.37 -6.68 1.08
N ALA A 104 -7.68 -6.41 0.95
CA ALA A 104 -8.64 -6.69 2.01
C ALA A 104 -8.63 -8.17 2.39
N ASN A 105 -8.84 -8.49 3.67
CA ASN A 105 -9.04 -9.87 4.12
C ASN A 105 -10.53 -10.26 4.08
N THR A 106 -10.81 -11.55 4.15
CA THR A 106 -12.18 -12.07 4.15
C THR A 106 -12.61 -12.62 5.50
N GLU A 107 -11.76 -12.53 6.53
CA GLU A 107 -11.98 -13.16 7.84
C GLU A 107 -12.64 -12.23 8.86
N THR A 108 -12.43 -10.92 8.75
CA THR A 108 -12.87 -9.93 9.75
C THR A 108 -13.89 -8.93 9.21
N THR A 109 -14.78 -8.46 10.08
CA THR A 109 -15.66 -7.31 9.76
C THR A 109 -14.83 -6.03 9.76
N TYR A 110 -14.80 -5.35 8.62
CA TYR A 110 -14.21 -4.02 8.49
C TYR A 110 -15.24 -2.94 8.82
N GLY A 111 -14.75 -1.86 9.43
CA GLY A 111 -15.34 -0.53 9.42
C GLY A 111 -14.34 0.44 8.81
N THR A 112 -14.80 1.43 8.06
CA THR A 112 -13.93 2.40 7.40
C THR A 112 -14.67 3.70 7.17
N PHE A 113 -14.01 4.82 7.38
CA PHE A 113 -14.54 6.14 7.05
C PHE A 113 -13.44 7.19 6.94
N PHE A 114 -13.83 8.35 6.43
CA PHE A 114 -13.01 9.55 6.42
C PHE A 114 -13.69 10.60 7.28
N PHE A 115 -12.91 11.40 8.01
CA PHE A 115 -13.39 12.62 8.65
C PHE A 115 -12.58 13.82 8.16
N ASP A 116 -13.25 14.95 7.99
CA ASP A 116 -12.66 16.22 7.55
C ASP A 116 -12.74 17.26 8.68
N LEU A 117 -11.58 17.67 9.17
CA LEU A 117 -11.43 18.64 10.25
C LEU A 117 -11.71 20.09 9.80
N HIS A 118 -11.77 20.37 8.48
CA HIS A 118 -12.31 21.65 7.97
C HIS A 118 -13.81 21.75 8.24
N GLU A 119 -14.54 20.65 8.05
CA GLU A 119 -15.99 20.57 8.23
C GLU A 119 -16.35 20.55 9.73
N THR A 120 -15.63 19.74 10.50
CA THR A 120 -16.06 19.35 11.85
C THR A 120 -15.37 20.13 12.96
N GLY A 121 -14.23 20.77 12.70
CA GLY A 121 -13.32 21.20 13.75
C GLY A 121 -12.75 19.98 14.50
N PRO A 122 -12.46 20.06 15.81
CA PRO A 122 -12.03 18.90 16.59
C PRO A 122 -13.03 17.73 16.52
N PHE A 123 -12.55 16.52 16.28
CA PHE A 123 -13.38 15.33 16.02
C PHE A 123 -13.13 14.22 17.04
N VAL A 124 -14.20 13.59 17.53
CA VAL A 124 -14.14 12.53 18.55
C VAL A 124 -14.43 11.17 17.93
N ILE A 125 -13.61 10.18 18.30
CA ILE A 125 -13.87 8.76 18.01
C ILE A 125 -13.90 7.98 19.33
N GLU A 126 -14.95 7.21 19.54
CA GLU A 126 -15.05 6.16 20.55
C GLU A 126 -15.06 4.81 19.83
N PRO A 127 -13.91 4.11 19.76
CA PRO A 127 -13.80 2.84 19.05
C PRO A 127 -14.57 1.74 19.79
N PRO A 128 -14.92 0.63 19.11
CA PRO A 128 -15.48 -0.51 19.78
C PRO A 128 -14.45 -1.15 20.71
N GLN A 129 -14.88 -1.72 21.84
CA GLN A 129 -14.00 -2.48 22.72
C GLN A 129 -13.42 -3.70 22.01
N GLN A 130 -12.25 -4.17 22.46
CA GLN A 130 -11.56 -5.36 21.93
C GLN A 130 -11.45 -5.32 20.39
N SER A 131 -10.97 -4.20 19.86
CA SER A 131 -10.84 -3.94 18.43
C SER A 131 -9.41 -3.57 18.05
N LEU A 132 -9.11 -3.64 16.75
CA LEU A 132 -7.89 -3.08 16.17
C LEU A 132 -8.32 -1.94 15.24
N CYS A 133 -8.01 -0.71 15.63
CA CYS A 133 -8.43 0.48 14.91
C CYS A 133 -7.23 1.38 14.67
N VAL A 134 -7.12 1.91 13.45
CA VAL A 134 -5.98 2.76 13.05
C VAL A 134 -6.52 4.04 12.43
N VAL A 135 -5.89 5.15 12.77
CA VAL A 135 -6.08 6.44 12.11
C VAL A 135 -4.80 6.78 11.37
N ASP A 136 -4.94 6.97 10.06
CA ASP A 136 -3.90 7.51 9.19
C ASP A 136 -4.32 8.90 8.70
N ASP A 137 -3.35 9.78 8.55
CA ASP A 137 -3.55 11.08 7.93
C ASP A 137 -3.78 10.93 6.41
N PHE A 138 -4.11 12.01 5.69
CA PHE A 138 -4.47 11.88 4.27
C PHE A 138 -3.27 11.54 3.35
N TRP A 139 -2.04 11.50 3.87
CA TRP A 139 -0.85 11.01 3.18
C TRP A 139 -0.43 9.60 3.60
N PHE A 140 -1.35 8.87 4.25
CA PHE A 140 -1.10 7.51 4.74
C PHE A 140 0.02 7.52 5.78
N ARG A 141 0.10 8.52 6.65
CA ARG A 141 1.02 8.55 7.80
C ARG A 141 0.25 8.21 9.07
N TYR A 142 0.84 7.33 9.88
CA TYR A 142 0.30 6.96 11.18
C TYR A 142 -0.02 8.18 12.04
N VAL A 143 -1.24 8.20 12.61
CA VAL A 143 -1.68 9.17 13.62
C VAL A 143 -1.88 8.48 14.95
N ALA A 144 -2.69 7.41 14.98
CA ALA A 144 -3.08 6.75 16.22
C ALA A 144 -3.48 5.28 16.01
N ASP A 145 -3.15 4.45 17.00
CA ASP A 145 -3.84 3.19 17.24
C ASP A 145 -4.92 3.38 18.30
N MET A 146 -6.06 2.71 18.12
CA MET A 146 -7.15 2.63 19.08
C MET A 146 -7.57 1.16 19.29
N GLY A 147 -8.14 0.85 20.44
CA GLY A 147 -8.45 -0.51 20.85
C GLY A 147 -7.23 -1.22 21.46
N ILE A 148 -7.00 -2.48 21.11
CA ILE A 148 -6.00 -3.35 21.78
C ILE A 148 -4.58 -2.77 21.69
N ALA A 149 -4.21 -2.21 20.52
CA ALA A 149 -2.91 -1.60 20.29
C ALA A 149 -2.84 -0.13 20.76
N GLY A 150 -3.99 0.48 21.05
CA GLY A 150 -4.09 1.87 21.49
C GLY A 150 -3.87 2.04 22.99
N PRO A 151 -3.81 3.31 23.47
CA PRO A 151 -3.70 3.61 24.89
C PRO A 151 -4.89 3.12 25.74
N ASP A 152 -6.04 2.85 25.14
CA ASP A 152 -7.21 2.26 25.81
C ASP A 152 -7.11 0.74 26.01
N ARG A 153 -6.13 0.06 25.42
CA ARG A 153 -5.86 -1.39 25.60
C ARG A 153 -7.08 -2.29 25.38
N GLY A 154 -7.98 -1.87 24.50
CA GLY A 154 -9.21 -2.60 24.18
C GLY A 154 -10.36 -2.42 25.17
N GLU A 155 -10.20 -1.63 26.23
CA GLU A 155 -11.26 -1.32 27.20
C GLU A 155 -12.21 -0.21 26.72
N GLY A 156 -11.89 0.43 25.60
CA GLY A 156 -12.61 1.58 25.05
C GLY A 156 -12.09 2.90 25.63
N GLY A 157 -12.21 3.96 24.83
CA GLY A 157 -11.72 5.29 25.20
C GLY A 157 -12.29 6.38 24.32
N ARG A 158 -12.06 7.64 24.68
CA ARG A 158 -12.42 8.81 23.87
C ARG A 158 -11.15 9.36 23.23
N TYR A 159 -11.12 9.37 21.91
CA TYR A 159 -10.01 9.88 21.12
C TYR A 159 -10.40 11.21 20.51
N LEU A 160 -9.57 12.23 20.65
CA LEU A 160 -9.82 13.57 20.12
C LEU A 160 -8.76 13.92 19.08
N PHE A 161 -9.21 14.17 17.85
CA PHE A 161 -8.38 14.58 16.73
C PHE A 161 -8.54 16.08 16.49
N LEU A 162 -7.42 16.80 16.57
CA LEU A 162 -7.37 18.24 16.43
C LEU A 162 -6.89 18.64 15.03
N PRO A 163 -7.52 19.65 14.40
CA PRO A 163 -7.02 20.25 13.17
C PRO A 163 -5.54 20.69 13.27
N PRO A 164 -4.77 20.68 12.17
CA PRO A 164 -3.37 21.11 12.16
C PRO A 164 -3.17 22.52 12.77
N ASP A 165 -4.11 23.41 12.51
CA ASP A 165 -4.13 24.82 12.91
C ASP A 165 -4.91 25.11 14.21
N HIS A 166 -5.32 24.07 14.95
CA HIS A 166 -6.08 24.25 16.19
C HIS A 166 -5.30 25.06 17.24
N ASP A 167 -5.93 26.13 17.73
CA ASP A 167 -5.42 27.04 18.76
C ASP A 167 -6.32 27.09 20.01
N GLY A 168 -7.42 26.33 20.01
CA GLY A 168 -8.37 26.24 21.12
C GLY A 168 -7.86 25.43 22.32
N GLY A 169 -8.66 25.46 23.39
CA GLY A 169 -8.41 24.66 24.59
C GLY A 169 -8.70 23.17 24.35
N VAL A 170 -7.87 22.31 24.93
CA VAL A 170 -8.02 20.86 24.85
C VAL A 170 -8.71 20.37 26.14
N PRO A 171 -9.87 19.69 26.05
CA PRO A 171 -10.57 19.18 27.22
C PRO A 171 -9.85 17.96 27.83
N ASP A 172 -10.03 17.76 29.14
CA ASP A 172 -9.55 16.58 29.85
C ASP A 172 -10.33 15.32 29.47
N GLY A 173 -9.72 14.14 29.67
CA GLY A 173 -10.41 12.84 29.53
C GLY A 173 -10.42 12.27 28.11
N TYR A 174 -9.53 12.75 27.23
CA TYR A 174 -9.32 12.27 25.87
C TYR A 174 -7.88 11.81 25.64
N HIS A 175 -7.72 10.86 24.72
CA HIS A 175 -6.45 10.60 24.05
C HIS A 175 -6.35 11.56 22.86
N VAL A 176 -5.48 12.56 22.97
CA VAL A 176 -5.47 13.71 22.05
C VAL A 176 -4.37 13.56 21.00
N TYR A 177 -4.74 13.74 19.73
CA TYR A 177 -3.85 13.70 18.59
C TYR A 177 -4.04 14.97 17.75
N ARG A 178 -2.95 15.62 17.37
CA ARG A 178 -2.97 16.69 16.36
C ARG A 178 -2.52 16.11 15.04
N THR A 179 -3.38 16.20 14.03
CA THR A 179 -3.10 15.63 12.71
C THR A 179 -2.35 16.65 11.85
N PRO A 180 -1.42 16.23 10.99
CA PRO A 180 -0.74 17.12 10.05
C PRO A 180 -1.59 17.45 8.81
N THR A 181 -2.71 16.75 8.60
CA THR A 181 -3.72 16.97 7.57
C THR A 181 -5.10 17.25 8.20
N PHE A 182 -6.00 17.89 7.47
CA PHE A 182 -7.40 18.07 7.88
C PHE A 182 -8.23 16.82 7.61
N THR A 183 -8.06 16.19 6.44
CA THR A 183 -8.68 14.89 6.17
C THR A 183 -7.88 13.79 6.85
N ASN A 184 -8.57 12.81 7.41
CA ASN A 184 -7.96 11.60 7.96
C ASN A 184 -8.80 10.39 7.57
N TRP A 185 -8.14 9.24 7.47
CA TRP A 185 -8.78 7.96 7.19
C TRP A 185 -8.73 7.08 8.43
N VAL A 186 -9.82 6.36 8.68
CA VAL A 186 -9.94 5.44 9.80
C VAL A 186 -10.33 4.07 9.28
N VAL A 187 -9.63 3.05 9.75
CA VAL A 187 -10.02 1.65 9.61
C VAL A 187 -10.27 1.04 10.97
N LEU A 188 -11.30 0.21 11.05
CA LEU A 188 -11.75 -0.48 12.26
C LEU A 188 -11.83 -1.98 11.95
N ARG A 189 -11.29 -2.82 12.84
CA ARG A 189 -11.56 -4.26 12.86
C ARG A 189 -12.09 -4.63 14.23
N ALA A 190 -13.39 -4.94 14.31
CA ALA A 190 -14.03 -5.33 15.55
C ALA A 190 -14.02 -6.86 15.68
N LEU A 191 -13.36 -7.39 16.71
CA LEU A 191 -13.27 -8.86 16.93
C LEU A 191 -14.64 -9.47 17.26
N GLY A 192 -15.54 -8.69 17.88
CA GLY A 192 -16.94 -9.08 18.13
C GLY A 192 -17.86 -8.96 16.91
N GLY A 193 -17.33 -8.74 15.71
CA GLY A 193 -18.10 -8.64 14.46
C GLY A 193 -18.99 -7.39 14.38
N VAL A 194 -20.03 -7.47 13.56
CA VAL A 194 -20.98 -6.36 13.30
C VAL A 194 -21.62 -5.78 14.58
N PRO A 195 -22.07 -6.58 15.57
CA PRO A 195 -22.63 -6.02 16.80
C PRO A 195 -21.64 -5.12 17.55
N ALA A 196 -20.37 -5.53 17.64
CA ALA A 196 -19.32 -4.71 18.23
C ALA A 196 -19.02 -3.48 17.36
N MET A 197 -18.92 -3.63 16.04
CA MET A 197 -18.72 -2.48 15.12
C MET A 197 -19.76 -1.37 15.33
N ARG A 198 -21.03 -1.76 15.53
CA ARG A 198 -22.15 -0.82 15.71
C ARG A 198 -22.15 -0.08 17.05
N THR A 199 -21.23 -0.38 17.98
CA THR A 199 -21.04 0.41 19.20
C THR A 199 -20.12 1.62 18.98
N THR A 200 -19.50 1.76 17.81
CA THR A 200 -18.60 2.87 17.49
C THR A 200 -19.36 4.19 17.46
N ARG A 201 -18.83 5.22 18.13
CA ARG A 201 -19.39 6.58 18.12
C ARG A 201 -18.40 7.55 17.52
N VAL A 202 -18.86 8.37 16.58
CA VAL A 202 -18.04 9.38 15.90
C VAL A 202 -18.82 10.68 15.80
N TYR A 203 -18.23 11.79 16.22
CA TYR A 203 -18.93 13.07 16.29
C TYR A 203 -17.96 14.26 16.44
N PRO A 204 -18.30 15.45 15.93
CA PRO A 204 -17.56 16.68 16.26
C PRO A 204 -17.57 16.94 17.78
N LEU A 205 -16.45 17.43 18.33
CA LEU A 205 -16.35 17.77 19.75
C LEU A 205 -17.42 18.78 20.19
N ALA A 206 -17.83 19.67 19.29
CA ALA A 206 -18.90 20.65 19.52
C ALA A 206 -20.24 20.01 19.92
N ASP A 207 -20.48 18.75 19.55
CA ASP A 207 -21.72 18.03 19.80
C ASP A 207 -21.62 17.06 21.00
N VAL A 208 -20.56 17.11 21.81
CA VAL A 208 -20.30 16.12 22.89
C VAL A 208 -21.43 15.95 23.91
N ASP A 209 -22.20 17.02 24.16
CA ASP A 209 -23.30 17.00 25.13
C ASP A 209 -24.55 16.27 24.60
N ASP A 210 -24.75 16.24 23.27
CA ASP A 210 -25.84 15.52 22.59
C ASP A 210 -25.36 15.03 21.21
N PRO A 211 -24.45 14.03 21.19
CA PRO A 211 -23.76 13.65 19.96
C PRO A 211 -24.71 12.92 19.01
N PRO A 212 -24.65 13.22 17.71
CA PRO A 212 -25.50 12.58 16.72
C PRO A 212 -25.27 11.07 16.66
N GLU A 213 -26.30 10.33 16.24
CA GLU A 213 -26.16 8.91 15.97
C GLU A 213 -25.20 8.68 14.79
N THR A 214 -24.23 7.77 14.98
CA THR A 214 -23.35 7.30 13.90
C THR A 214 -24.18 6.56 12.85
N GLU A 215 -24.08 6.97 11.58
CA GLU A 215 -24.72 6.24 10.50
C GLU A 215 -23.81 5.11 10.00
N PHE A 216 -24.35 3.90 9.86
CA PHE A 216 -23.62 2.74 9.33
C PHE A 216 -24.15 2.35 7.96
N VAL A 217 -23.27 2.32 6.96
CA VAL A 217 -23.59 1.94 5.58
C VAL A 217 -22.92 0.60 5.27
N ASN A 218 -23.71 -0.44 4.95
CA ASN A 218 -23.13 -1.72 4.55
C ASN A 218 -22.54 -1.60 3.14
N ILE A 219 -21.24 -1.82 3.02
CA ILE A 219 -20.48 -1.78 1.77
C ILE A 219 -20.03 -3.16 1.30
N ALA A 220 -20.39 -4.24 1.99
CA ALA A 220 -20.23 -5.59 1.45
C ALA A 220 -21.05 -5.76 0.16
N GLY A 221 -20.53 -6.51 -0.80
CA GLY A 221 -21.12 -6.70 -2.13
C GLY A 221 -21.04 -5.50 -3.06
N ALA A 222 -20.50 -4.37 -2.61
CA ALA A 222 -20.43 -3.15 -3.41
C ALA A 222 -19.44 -3.29 -4.58
N ARG A 223 -19.91 -2.96 -5.79
CA ARG A 223 -19.06 -2.83 -6.98
C ARG A 223 -18.47 -1.43 -7.04
N VAL A 224 -17.38 -1.21 -6.31
CA VAL A 224 -16.72 0.08 -6.13
C VAL A 224 -15.23 -0.01 -6.47
N ASN A 225 -14.63 1.09 -6.93
CA ASN A 225 -13.18 1.22 -7.04
C ASN A 225 -12.64 2.09 -5.91
N THR A 226 -11.61 1.61 -5.21
CA THR A 226 -10.86 2.38 -4.20
C THR A 226 -9.36 2.48 -4.53
N VAL A 227 -8.95 2.02 -5.71
CA VAL A 227 -7.55 1.97 -6.14
C VAL A 227 -7.24 3.11 -7.09
N HIS A 228 -6.13 3.79 -6.84
CA HIS A 228 -5.64 4.92 -7.62
C HIS A 228 -5.36 4.58 -9.09
N ALA A 229 -5.35 5.59 -9.95
CA ALA A 229 -5.07 5.44 -11.37
C ALA A 229 -3.59 5.06 -11.64
N ASN A 230 -3.34 4.48 -12.83
CA ASN A 230 -1.99 4.13 -13.33
C ASN A 230 -1.63 4.91 -14.62
N ASP A 231 -2.35 6.00 -14.87
CA ASP A 231 -2.19 6.88 -16.03
C ASP A 231 -2.17 8.34 -15.57
N ALA A 232 -2.29 9.30 -16.50
CA ALA A 232 -2.23 10.73 -16.16
C ALA A 232 -3.22 11.16 -15.05
N SER A 233 -4.34 10.46 -14.86
CA SER A 233 -5.31 10.80 -13.81
C SER A 233 -4.78 10.59 -12.39
N PHE A 234 -3.69 9.84 -12.22
CA PHE A 234 -2.98 9.77 -10.94
C PHE A 234 -2.54 11.16 -10.45
N PHE A 235 -2.09 12.02 -11.37
CA PHE A 235 -1.65 13.37 -11.02
C PHE A 235 -2.83 14.28 -10.66
N ASP A 236 -4.04 13.98 -11.14
CA ASP A 236 -5.26 14.68 -10.73
C ASP A 236 -5.62 14.30 -9.28
N GLU A 237 -5.49 13.02 -8.90
CA GLU A 237 -5.67 12.55 -7.52
C GLU A 237 -4.66 13.22 -6.56
N VAL A 238 -3.38 13.29 -6.96
CA VAL A 238 -2.34 13.98 -6.16
C VAL A 238 -2.59 15.49 -6.08
N ALA A 239 -3.09 16.11 -7.16
CA ALA A 239 -3.44 17.52 -7.14
C ALA A 239 -4.62 17.83 -6.22
N GLU A 240 -5.62 16.94 -6.13
CA GLU A 240 -6.76 17.07 -5.20
C GLU A 240 -6.27 17.17 -3.76
N ILE A 241 -5.50 16.19 -3.29
CA ILE A 241 -4.99 16.20 -1.91
C ILE A 241 -4.07 17.40 -1.62
N VAL A 242 -3.21 17.79 -2.56
CA VAL A 242 -2.33 18.97 -2.38
C VAL A 242 -3.13 20.27 -2.28
N ALA A 243 -4.28 20.35 -2.96
CA ALA A 243 -5.16 21.52 -2.90
C ALA A 243 -5.95 21.59 -1.58
N GLU A 244 -6.39 20.46 -1.05
CA GLU A 244 -7.21 20.37 0.17
C GLU A 244 -6.40 20.50 1.47
N GLU A 245 -5.16 20.01 1.46
CA GLU A 245 -4.32 19.93 2.65
C GLU A 245 -3.38 21.13 2.82
N PRO A 246 -2.95 21.46 4.06
CA PRO A 246 -2.24 22.69 4.34
C PRO A 246 -0.84 22.71 3.68
N PRO A 247 -0.32 23.91 3.34
CA PRO A 247 1.06 24.05 2.90
C PRO A 247 2.00 23.60 4.05
N GLY A 248 2.68 22.48 3.86
CA GLY A 248 3.50 21.83 4.89
C GLY A 248 3.05 20.42 5.27
N ALA A 249 1.92 19.94 4.74
CA ALA A 249 1.52 18.55 4.87
C ALA A 249 2.57 17.59 4.26
N LEU A 250 3.32 18.03 3.25
CA LEU A 250 4.48 17.33 2.67
C LEU A 250 5.79 18.03 3.05
N ASP A 251 6.88 17.26 3.12
CA ASP A 251 8.22 17.83 3.24
C ASP A 251 8.63 18.62 1.98
N PRO A 252 9.62 19.54 2.10
CA PRO A 252 10.04 20.40 0.99
C PRO A 252 10.46 19.65 -0.28
N GLU A 253 11.01 18.44 -0.15
CA GLU A 253 11.58 17.70 -1.28
C GLU A 253 10.48 17.06 -2.10
N ARG A 254 9.49 16.42 -1.44
CA ARG A 254 8.27 15.95 -2.12
C ARG A 254 7.44 17.10 -2.68
N ALA A 255 7.27 18.18 -1.92
CA ALA A 255 6.54 19.35 -2.40
C ALA A 255 7.23 20.02 -3.61
N GLY A 256 8.56 20.08 -3.60
CA GLY A 256 9.38 20.61 -4.69
C GLY A 256 9.30 19.76 -5.95
N LEU A 257 9.29 18.43 -5.79
CA LEU A 257 9.09 17.49 -6.88
C LEU A 257 7.72 17.65 -7.55
N LEU A 258 6.65 17.73 -6.74
CA LEU A 258 5.30 17.98 -7.24
C LEU A 258 5.19 19.34 -7.94
N ARG A 259 5.81 20.38 -7.38
CA ARG A 259 5.87 21.69 -8.02
C ARG A 259 6.55 21.63 -9.38
N ALA A 260 7.60 20.84 -9.54
CA ALA A 260 8.32 20.71 -10.80
C ALA A 260 7.45 20.11 -11.92
N VAL A 261 6.48 19.26 -11.58
CA VAL A 261 5.49 18.71 -12.54
C VAL A 261 4.21 19.56 -12.64
N GLY A 262 4.11 20.65 -11.88
CA GLY A 262 3.02 21.63 -11.95
C GLY A 262 1.95 21.50 -10.87
N ILE A 263 2.15 20.65 -9.86
CA ILE A 263 1.23 20.46 -8.73
C ILE A 263 1.74 21.24 -7.53
N GLN A 264 0.93 22.16 -7.00
CA GLN A 264 1.28 22.90 -5.79
C GLN A 264 0.04 23.49 -5.12
N HIS A 265 0.11 23.63 -3.80
CA HIS A 265 -0.98 24.20 -3.01
C HIS A 265 -1.38 25.60 -3.52
N GLY A 266 -2.69 25.86 -3.54
CA GLY A 266 -3.27 27.13 -3.97
C GLY A 266 -3.21 27.43 -5.48
N ARG A 267 -2.82 26.48 -6.34
CA ARG A 267 -2.91 26.63 -7.81
C ARG A 267 -3.61 25.46 -8.48
N PRO A 268 -4.56 25.69 -9.40
CA PRO A 268 -5.17 24.62 -10.18
C PRO A 268 -4.14 23.86 -11.02
N PHE A 269 -4.21 22.53 -11.00
CA PHE A 269 -3.41 21.69 -11.87
C PHE A 269 -4.01 21.66 -13.28
N THR A 270 -3.39 22.39 -14.20
CA THR A 270 -3.86 22.55 -15.59
C THR A 270 -2.69 22.38 -16.57
N PRO A 271 -2.12 21.15 -16.70
CA PRO A 271 -1.00 20.91 -17.58
C PRO A 271 -1.38 21.13 -19.06
N SER A 272 -0.43 21.58 -19.87
CA SER A 272 -0.61 21.59 -21.33
C SER A 272 -0.84 20.16 -21.86
N PRO A 273 -1.45 19.98 -23.04
CA PRO A 273 -1.65 18.65 -23.63
C PRO A 273 -0.35 17.83 -23.73
N GLU A 274 0.75 18.48 -24.12
CA GLU A 274 2.08 17.86 -24.23
C GLU A 274 2.63 17.39 -22.88
N ARG A 275 2.52 18.24 -21.85
CA ARG A 275 2.92 17.87 -20.48
C ARG A 275 2.04 16.75 -19.94
N ARG A 276 0.73 16.79 -20.19
CA ARG A 276 -0.19 15.73 -19.76
C ARG A 276 0.13 14.38 -20.42
N ALA A 277 0.52 14.37 -21.70
CA ALA A 277 0.97 13.15 -22.38
C ALA A 277 2.30 12.61 -21.82
N THR A 278 3.22 13.50 -21.44
CA THR A 278 4.47 13.12 -20.76
C THR A 278 4.18 12.51 -19.39
N LEU A 279 3.27 13.10 -18.62
CA LEU A 279 2.83 12.57 -17.33
C LEU A 279 2.07 11.24 -17.46
N ASP A 280 1.25 11.05 -18.49
CA ASP A 280 0.63 9.75 -18.79
C ASP A 280 1.70 8.66 -18.97
N THR A 281 2.73 8.96 -19.77
CA THR A 281 3.87 8.06 -19.98
C THR A 281 4.58 7.79 -18.65
N ALA A 282 4.84 8.83 -17.86
CA ALA A 282 5.48 8.73 -16.56
C ALA A 282 4.71 7.82 -15.60
N ALA A 283 3.40 8.01 -15.45
CA ALA A 283 2.56 7.19 -14.57
C ALA A 283 2.53 5.73 -15.02
N ARG A 284 2.41 5.45 -16.32
CA ARG A 284 2.43 4.06 -16.84
C ARG A 284 3.77 3.39 -16.58
N THR A 285 4.87 4.10 -16.79
CA THR A 285 6.22 3.59 -16.49
C THR A 285 6.41 3.35 -15.00
N ALA A 286 6.00 4.29 -14.15
CA ALA A 286 6.10 4.17 -12.69
C ALA A 286 5.20 3.07 -12.12
N ALA A 287 4.01 2.85 -12.68
CA ALA A 287 3.15 1.73 -12.34
C ALA A 287 3.82 0.38 -12.68
N ALA A 288 4.51 0.29 -13.82
CA ALA A 288 5.28 -0.91 -14.19
C ALA A 288 6.48 -1.12 -13.24
N MET A 289 7.19 -0.05 -12.86
CA MET A 289 8.25 -0.10 -11.85
C MET A 289 7.71 -0.57 -10.49
N SER A 290 6.57 -0.03 -10.06
CA SER A 290 5.92 -0.41 -8.80
C SER A 290 5.56 -1.90 -8.77
N ARG A 291 5.09 -2.45 -9.91
CA ARG A 291 4.85 -3.90 -10.04
C ARG A 291 6.12 -4.73 -9.94
N ALA A 292 7.23 -4.26 -10.51
CA ALA A 292 8.52 -4.93 -10.34
C ALA A 292 8.97 -4.93 -8.87
N LEU A 293 8.81 -3.80 -8.18
CA LEU A 293 9.10 -3.70 -6.74
C LEU A 293 8.21 -4.64 -5.91
N VAL A 294 6.93 -4.77 -6.26
CA VAL A 294 5.99 -5.64 -5.54
C VAL A 294 6.26 -7.12 -5.78
N TYR A 295 6.43 -7.55 -7.03
CA TYR A 295 6.45 -8.99 -7.36
C TYR A 295 7.85 -9.58 -7.49
N SER A 296 8.86 -8.75 -7.77
CA SER A 296 10.25 -9.17 -7.98
C SER A 296 11.23 -8.15 -7.38
N PRO A 297 11.14 -7.83 -6.08
CA PRO A 297 12.03 -6.86 -5.45
C PRO A 297 13.50 -7.28 -5.59
N ARG A 298 14.36 -6.30 -5.84
CA ARG A 298 15.82 -6.49 -5.93
C ARG A 298 16.52 -6.52 -4.56
N ASP A 299 15.79 -6.11 -3.51
CA ASP A 299 16.32 -6.06 -2.15
C ASP A 299 16.56 -7.51 -1.64
N PRO A 300 17.80 -7.87 -1.25
CA PRO A 300 18.09 -9.21 -0.74
C PRO A 300 17.38 -9.54 0.57
N GLU A 301 16.86 -8.54 1.29
CA GLU A 301 16.06 -8.72 2.52
C GLU A 301 14.56 -8.92 2.24
N ALA A 302 14.12 -8.83 0.99
CA ALA A 302 12.71 -9.00 0.64
C ALA A 302 12.16 -10.40 0.92
N PRO A 303 12.87 -11.51 0.61
CA PRO A 303 12.43 -12.83 1.02
C PRO A 303 12.37 -12.99 2.53
N ILE A 304 11.32 -13.64 3.06
CA ILE A 304 11.17 -13.87 4.51
C ILE A 304 12.29 -14.76 5.11
N ALA A 305 12.95 -15.55 4.26
CA ALA A 305 14.12 -16.36 4.60
C ALA A 305 14.98 -16.62 3.34
N PRO A 306 16.28 -16.94 3.49
CA PRO A 306 17.13 -17.30 2.37
C PRO A 306 16.54 -18.46 1.55
N GLY A 307 16.38 -18.24 0.23
CA GLY A 307 15.83 -19.25 -0.69
C GLY A 307 14.31 -19.32 -0.77
N SER A 308 13.58 -18.65 0.12
CA SER A 308 12.12 -18.56 0.10
C SER A 308 11.61 -17.74 -1.10
N ARG A 309 10.47 -18.12 -1.69
CA ARG A 309 9.73 -17.26 -2.65
C ARG A 309 8.79 -16.28 -1.98
N TRP A 310 8.45 -16.52 -0.72
CA TRP A 310 7.64 -15.61 0.07
C TRP A 310 8.39 -14.34 0.44
N LEU A 311 7.73 -13.20 0.24
CA LEU A 311 8.22 -11.84 0.42
C LEU A 311 7.61 -11.20 1.67
N ASN A 312 8.40 -10.35 2.32
CA ASN A 312 7.98 -9.48 3.42
C ASN A 312 7.35 -8.19 2.87
N GLY A 313 6.21 -7.79 3.41
CA GLY A 313 5.56 -6.50 3.07
C GLY A 313 6.19 -5.30 3.77
N PHE A 314 6.80 -5.48 4.95
CA PHE A 314 7.42 -4.41 5.75
C PHE A 314 8.94 -4.50 5.69
N LEU A 315 9.50 -4.23 4.50
CA LEU A 315 10.94 -4.12 4.32
C LEU A 315 11.53 -3.02 5.21
N GLY A 316 12.67 -3.31 5.83
CA GLY A 316 13.29 -2.46 6.87
C GLY A 316 12.61 -2.52 8.24
N GLY A 317 11.53 -3.30 8.40
CA GLY A 317 10.87 -3.52 9.69
C GLY A 317 10.29 -2.24 10.32
N SER A 318 9.94 -1.24 9.52
CA SER A 318 9.47 0.06 9.99
C SER A 318 8.18 0.45 9.25
N TYR A 319 7.15 0.85 9.98
CA TYR A 319 5.90 1.38 9.39
C TYR A 319 6.15 2.69 8.64
N GLU A 320 7.21 3.41 9.01
CA GLU A 320 7.70 4.59 8.30
C GLU A 320 8.60 4.24 7.11
N PHE A 321 9.03 2.99 6.94
CA PHE A 321 10.07 2.63 5.96
C PHE A 321 11.36 3.45 6.15
N LEU A 322 11.79 3.66 7.40
CA LEU A 322 13.04 4.32 7.74
C LEU A 322 14.08 3.29 8.19
N ALA A 323 15.30 3.39 7.67
CA ALA A 323 16.46 2.63 8.11
C ALA A 323 17.73 3.46 7.92
N ASP A 324 18.68 3.35 8.86
CA ASP A 324 20.00 4.00 8.79
C ASP A 324 19.98 5.51 8.47
N GLY A 325 18.95 6.21 8.96
CA GLY A 325 18.77 7.65 8.74
C GLY A 325 18.20 8.03 7.37
N ALA A 326 17.73 7.07 6.57
CA ALA A 326 17.14 7.28 5.25
C ALA A 326 15.74 6.64 5.12
N ARG A 327 14.95 7.16 4.18
CA ARG A 327 13.71 6.52 3.75
C ARG A 327 14.01 5.45 2.70
N LEU A 328 13.52 4.25 2.92
CA LEU A 328 13.53 3.16 1.95
C LEU A 328 12.43 3.42 0.91
N LEU A 329 12.75 4.19 -0.13
CA LEU A 329 11.78 4.62 -1.14
C LEU A 329 11.11 3.43 -1.85
N ASP A 330 11.92 2.46 -2.29
CA ASP A 330 11.45 1.25 -2.97
C ASP A 330 10.51 0.42 -2.07
N ALA A 331 10.84 0.27 -0.78
CA ALA A 331 10.02 -0.44 0.20
C ALA A 331 8.68 0.27 0.46
N ARG A 332 8.69 1.60 0.57
CA ARG A 332 7.48 2.40 0.73
C ARG A 332 6.57 2.30 -0.49
N THR A 333 7.15 2.38 -1.69
CA THR A 333 6.41 2.20 -2.95
C THR A 333 5.84 0.78 -3.05
N GLN A 334 6.64 -0.25 -2.75
CA GLN A 334 6.19 -1.64 -2.69
C GLN A 334 4.97 -1.78 -1.79
N PHE A 335 5.06 -1.32 -0.54
CA PHE A 335 3.98 -1.46 0.42
C PHE A 335 2.71 -0.73 -0.05
N HIS A 336 2.78 0.57 -0.33
CA HIS A 336 1.57 1.35 -0.64
C HIS A 336 0.98 1.08 -2.03
N PHE A 337 1.75 0.47 -2.95
CA PHE A 337 1.17 -0.01 -4.21
C PHE A 337 0.39 -1.33 -4.04
N LEU A 338 0.81 -2.15 -3.08
CA LEU A 338 0.23 -3.47 -2.78
C LEU A 338 -0.91 -3.39 -1.75
N ALA A 339 -0.71 -2.63 -0.67
CA ALA A 339 -1.50 -2.69 0.56
C ALA A 339 -1.81 -1.31 1.13
N THR A 340 -2.67 -1.31 2.16
CA THR A 340 -3.14 -0.12 2.87
C THR A 340 -2.92 -0.26 4.37
N VAL A 341 -3.12 0.85 5.09
CA VAL A 341 -2.91 1.01 6.54
C VAL A 341 -1.43 0.97 6.90
N ILE A 342 -0.96 1.93 7.69
CA ILE A 342 0.32 1.79 8.38
C ILE A 342 0.20 2.08 9.87
N THR A 343 0.79 1.20 10.67
CA THR A 343 0.84 1.34 12.12
C THR A 343 2.09 0.65 12.66
N PRO A 344 2.71 1.16 13.75
CA PRO A 344 3.74 0.44 14.48
C PRO A 344 3.34 -1.01 14.79
N ALA A 345 2.06 -1.28 15.10
CA ALA A 345 1.57 -2.61 15.46
C ALA A 345 1.63 -3.63 14.30
N MET A 346 1.57 -3.17 13.03
CA MET A 346 1.71 -4.04 11.85
C MET A 346 3.18 -4.25 11.46
N ALA A 347 4.03 -3.23 11.62
CA ALA A 347 5.45 -3.35 11.31
C ALA A 347 6.25 -4.08 12.40
N HIS A 348 5.82 -3.98 13.65
CA HIS A 348 6.44 -4.60 14.82
C HIS A 348 5.46 -5.54 15.53
N ALA A 349 5.01 -6.58 14.82
CA ALA A 349 4.17 -7.61 15.41
C ALA A 349 4.82 -8.17 16.69
N GLN A 350 4.04 -8.29 17.75
CA GLN A 350 4.47 -8.86 19.02
C GLN A 350 4.14 -10.35 19.05
N VAL A 351 4.93 -11.14 19.78
CA VAL A 351 4.63 -12.56 19.97
C VAL A 351 3.25 -12.72 20.62
N GLY A 352 2.36 -13.47 19.96
CA GLY A 352 1.00 -13.72 20.40
C GLY A 352 0.01 -12.57 20.15
N ALA A 353 0.42 -11.46 19.55
CA ALA A 353 -0.46 -10.31 19.31
C ALA A 353 -0.25 -9.65 17.93
N GLY A 354 -1.30 -9.00 17.40
CA GLY A 354 -1.26 -8.38 16.09
C GLY A 354 -1.31 -9.40 14.94
N SER A 355 -0.61 -9.12 13.85
CA SER A 355 -0.60 -9.98 12.67
C SER A 355 0.74 -9.96 11.95
N ALA A 356 1.11 -11.08 11.35
CA ALA A 356 2.23 -11.18 10.41
C ALA A 356 1.72 -11.55 9.00
N TYR A 357 2.46 -11.11 7.99
CA TYR A 357 2.07 -11.18 6.59
C TYR A 357 3.22 -11.66 5.72
N ALA A 358 2.92 -12.53 4.76
CA ALA A 358 3.83 -12.84 3.66
C ALA A 358 3.04 -13.09 2.38
N TYR A 359 3.62 -12.78 1.24
CA TYR A 359 2.99 -13.00 -0.07
C TYR A 359 4.00 -13.46 -1.12
N THR A 360 3.54 -13.99 -2.24
CA THR A 360 4.39 -14.29 -3.41
C THR A 360 3.57 -14.24 -4.69
N ALA A 361 4.13 -13.80 -5.81
CA ALA A 361 3.50 -13.94 -7.13
C ALA A 361 4.14 -15.06 -7.98
N HIS A 362 5.03 -15.85 -7.36
CA HIS A 362 5.83 -16.86 -8.03
C HIS A 362 5.70 -18.23 -7.35
N ASP A 363 5.78 -19.28 -8.17
CA ASP A 363 5.95 -20.65 -7.70
C ASP A 363 7.41 -20.95 -7.29
N ALA A 364 7.66 -22.16 -6.80
CA ALA A 364 8.97 -22.64 -6.36
C ALA A 364 10.05 -22.52 -7.46
N ALA A 365 9.67 -22.69 -8.73
CA ALA A 365 10.57 -22.55 -9.87
C ALA A 365 10.84 -21.08 -10.25
N GLY A 366 10.13 -20.13 -9.64
CA GLY A 366 10.22 -18.71 -9.94
C GLY A 366 9.36 -18.28 -11.12
N ALA A 367 8.43 -19.12 -11.59
CA ALA A 367 7.48 -18.75 -12.62
C ALA A 367 6.29 -18.01 -12.02
N VAL A 368 5.76 -17.03 -12.76
CA VAL A 368 4.56 -16.28 -12.35
C VAL A 368 3.37 -17.24 -12.23
N LEU A 369 2.58 -17.10 -11.16
CA LEU A 369 1.40 -17.92 -10.93
C LEU A 369 0.34 -17.67 -12.02
N ASP A 370 -0.07 -18.74 -12.71
CA ASP A 370 -1.06 -18.74 -13.79
C ASP A 370 -2.39 -19.31 -13.29
N GLY A 371 -3.46 -18.52 -13.30
CA GLY A 371 -4.77 -18.93 -12.79
C GLY A 371 -5.46 -20.05 -13.57
N ALA A 372 -4.92 -20.49 -14.71
CA ALA A 372 -5.37 -21.69 -15.42
C ALA A 372 -4.70 -22.99 -14.94
N ARG A 373 -3.68 -22.90 -14.06
CA ARG A 373 -2.90 -24.04 -13.57
C ARG A 373 -3.31 -24.40 -12.14
N THR A 374 -3.01 -25.63 -11.76
CA THR A 374 -3.19 -26.10 -10.38
C THR A 374 -1.87 -26.01 -9.62
N TYR A 375 -1.91 -25.43 -8.43
CA TYR A 375 -0.77 -25.34 -7.50
C TYR A 375 -1.14 -25.95 -6.16
N ARG A 376 -0.13 -26.42 -5.42
CA ARG A 376 -0.27 -26.80 -4.03
C ARG A 376 0.67 -26.00 -3.13
N LEU A 377 0.22 -25.69 -1.93
CA LEU A 377 0.99 -25.07 -0.86
C LEU A 377 0.95 -26.00 0.35
N VAL A 378 2.11 -26.36 0.88
CA VAL A 378 2.20 -27.14 2.12
C VAL A 378 2.50 -26.20 3.28
N LEU A 379 1.59 -26.12 4.25
CA LEU A 379 1.86 -25.54 5.56
C LEU A 379 2.36 -26.67 6.46
N THR A 380 3.59 -26.55 6.94
CA THR A 380 4.17 -27.53 7.87
C THR A 380 3.38 -27.56 9.18
N PRO A 381 3.40 -28.67 9.93
CA PRO A 381 2.58 -28.83 11.13
C PRO A 381 2.73 -27.67 12.12
N ASN A 382 1.61 -27.31 12.77
CA ASN A 382 1.51 -26.23 13.75
C ASN A 382 1.89 -24.83 13.20
N PRO A 383 1.14 -24.28 12.22
CA PRO A 383 1.30 -22.87 11.83
C PRO A 383 1.30 -21.95 13.06
N PRO A 384 2.31 -21.06 13.24
CA PRO A 384 2.56 -20.34 14.48
C PRO A 384 1.62 -19.13 14.61
N ALA A 385 0.33 -19.41 14.87
CA ALA A 385 -0.70 -18.41 15.11
C ALA A 385 -1.49 -18.76 16.37
N GLU A 386 -1.49 -17.85 17.35
CA GLU A 386 -2.25 -17.96 18.60
C GLU A 386 -3.76 -17.98 18.32
N ASN A 387 -4.22 -17.12 17.40
CA ASN A 387 -5.65 -16.98 17.10
C ASN A 387 -6.07 -17.89 15.95
N PHE A 388 -5.59 -17.59 14.75
CA PHE A 388 -5.85 -18.35 13.53
C PHE A 388 -4.91 -17.91 12.40
N TRP A 389 -4.89 -18.65 11.30
CA TRP A 389 -4.20 -18.26 10.07
C TRP A 389 -5.19 -18.24 8.89
N ALA A 390 -4.84 -17.48 7.86
CA ALA A 390 -5.60 -17.40 6.62
C ALA A 390 -4.69 -17.26 5.41
N VAL A 391 -5.14 -17.76 4.26
CA VAL A 391 -4.54 -17.53 2.94
C VAL A 391 -5.63 -17.04 2.01
N ASP A 392 -5.54 -15.79 1.61
CA ASP A 392 -6.42 -15.17 0.62
C ASP A 392 -5.65 -14.99 -0.69
N ILE A 393 -6.34 -14.99 -1.83
CA ILE A 393 -5.71 -14.77 -3.13
C ILE A 393 -6.22 -13.51 -3.84
N TYR A 394 -5.32 -12.87 -4.57
CA TYR A 394 -5.51 -11.53 -5.12
C TYR A 394 -5.18 -11.48 -6.62
N ASP A 395 -5.92 -10.66 -7.36
CA ASP A 395 -5.61 -10.33 -8.75
C ASP A 395 -4.37 -9.42 -8.82
N THR A 396 -3.39 -9.79 -9.64
CA THR A 396 -2.14 -9.03 -9.75
C THR A 396 -2.32 -7.63 -10.36
N GLN A 397 -3.36 -7.38 -11.16
CA GLN A 397 -3.62 -6.08 -11.80
C GLN A 397 -4.21 -5.10 -10.79
N THR A 398 -5.26 -5.49 -10.08
CA THR A 398 -5.97 -4.62 -9.13
C THR A 398 -5.36 -4.64 -7.74
N ARG A 399 -4.65 -5.71 -7.37
CA ARG A 399 -4.20 -6.03 -6.00
C ARG A 399 -5.38 -6.19 -5.03
N SER A 400 -6.55 -6.54 -5.56
CA SER A 400 -7.78 -6.84 -4.82
C SER A 400 -8.08 -8.32 -4.84
N LEU A 401 -8.97 -8.78 -3.94
CA LEU A 401 -9.39 -10.18 -3.87
C LEU A 401 -9.74 -10.69 -5.28
N LEU A 402 -9.21 -11.86 -5.64
CA LEU A 402 -9.42 -12.42 -6.96
C LEU A 402 -10.92 -12.71 -7.17
N GLN A 403 -11.50 -12.15 -8.23
CA GLN A 403 -12.90 -12.40 -8.54
C GLN A 403 -13.08 -13.79 -9.15
N THR A 404 -13.78 -14.66 -8.42
CA THR A 404 -14.10 -16.03 -8.83
C THR A 404 -15.60 -16.31 -8.63
N SER A 405 -16.04 -17.57 -8.72
CA SER A 405 -17.42 -17.91 -8.36
C SER A 405 -17.64 -17.84 -6.84
N ASP A 406 -16.58 -18.01 -6.05
CA ASP A 406 -16.56 -17.74 -4.62
C ASP A 406 -16.20 -16.26 -4.35
N PRO A 407 -17.08 -15.47 -3.72
CA PRO A 407 -16.78 -14.08 -3.36
C PRO A 407 -15.73 -13.93 -2.24
N HIS A 408 -15.33 -15.01 -1.58
CA HIS A 408 -14.33 -15.02 -0.51
C HIS A 408 -13.15 -15.97 -0.86
N PRO A 409 -12.28 -15.59 -1.82
CA PRO A 409 -11.26 -16.48 -2.37
C PRO A 409 -10.12 -16.74 -1.36
N SER A 410 -10.39 -17.56 -0.35
CA SER A 410 -9.53 -17.78 0.81
C SER A 410 -9.73 -19.15 1.46
N VAL A 411 -8.76 -19.57 2.26
CA VAL A 411 -8.88 -20.64 3.26
C VAL A 411 -8.37 -20.11 4.60
N MET A 412 -9.08 -20.38 5.68
CA MET A 412 -8.73 -19.92 7.03
C MET A 412 -8.98 -21.01 8.08
N SER A 413 -8.13 -21.11 9.10
CA SER A 413 -8.32 -22.10 10.18
C SER A 413 -9.48 -21.78 11.11
N LEU A 414 -9.92 -20.53 11.15
CA LEU A 414 -11.01 -20.06 12.00
C LEU A 414 -12.35 -20.77 11.75
N THR A 415 -12.57 -21.30 10.54
CA THR A 415 -13.81 -22.02 10.21
C THR A 415 -13.92 -23.38 10.88
N GLY A 416 -12.80 -23.97 11.31
CA GLY A 416 -12.74 -25.35 11.79
C GLY A 416 -13.02 -26.41 10.71
N THR A 417 -13.01 -26.03 9.42
CA THR A 417 -13.33 -26.94 8.30
C THR A 417 -12.10 -27.44 7.54
N VAL A 418 -10.92 -26.88 7.82
CA VAL A 418 -9.66 -27.21 7.15
C VAL A 418 -9.27 -28.66 7.46
N ALA A 419 -8.99 -29.44 6.42
CA ALA A 419 -8.48 -30.79 6.54
C ALA A 419 -6.97 -30.80 6.84
N THR A 420 -6.54 -31.73 7.69
CA THR A 420 -5.13 -31.96 8.05
C THR A 420 -4.72 -33.33 7.50
N GLU A 421 -3.50 -33.46 7.00
CA GLU A 421 -2.91 -34.75 6.62
C GLU A 421 -2.50 -35.57 7.86
N ASP A 422 -2.18 -36.85 7.67
CA ASP A 422 -1.82 -37.78 8.76
C ASP A 422 -0.59 -37.33 9.58
N ASP A 423 0.32 -36.57 8.98
CA ASP A 423 1.52 -36.02 9.62
C ASP A 423 1.30 -34.67 10.32
N GLY A 424 0.07 -34.16 10.31
CA GLY A 424 -0.28 -32.87 10.88
C GLY A 424 -0.08 -31.67 9.95
N SER A 425 0.41 -31.88 8.72
CA SER A 425 0.55 -30.82 7.72
C SER A 425 -0.80 -30.45 7.11
N ILE A 426 -0.86 -29.28 6.48
CA ILE A 426 -2.05 -28.78 5.81
C ILE A 426 -1.69 -28.48 4.36
N VAL A 427 -2.29 -29.20 3.42
CA VAL A 427 -2.09 -28.97 1.98
C VAL A 427 -3.24 -28.13 1.44
N LEU A 428 -2.92 -26.94 0.95
CA LEU A 428 -3.85 -26.05 0.26
C LEU A 428 -3.69 -26.20 -1.25
N TRP A 429 -4.80 -26.12 -1.98
CA TRP A 429 -4.85 -26.29 -3.42
C TRP A 429 -5.42 -25.03 -4.07
N PHE A 430 -4.84 -24.63 -5.19
CA PHE A 430 -5.27 -23.46 -5.95
C PHE A 430 -5.40 -23.87 -7.40
N GLY A 431 -6.54 -23.61 -8.03
CA GLY A 431 -6.77 -23.99 -9.42
C GLY A 431 -8.19 -23.67 -9.88
N PRO A 432 -8.49 -23.73 -11.18
CA PRO A 432 -9.84 -23.45 -11.70
C PRO A 432 -10.88 -24.49 -11.25
N GLU A 433 -10.45 -25.70 -10.92
CA GLU A 433 -11.28 -26.78 -10.39
C GLU A 433 -10.56 -27.45 -9.20
N PRO A 434 -11.31 -27.96 -8.21
CA PRO A 434 -10.72 -28.66 -7.09
C PRO A 434 -10.14 -30.01 -7.55
N PRO A 435 -8.94 -30.39 -7.08
CA PRO A 435 -8.49 -31.78 -7.18
C PRO A 435 -9.45 -32.71 -6.42
N GLU A 436 -9.65 -33.92 -6.94
CA GLU A 436 -10.57 -34.91 -6.36
C GLU A 436 -10.28 -35.16 -4.87
N GLY A 437 -11.30 -34.96 -4.02
CA GLY A 437 -11.21 -35.18 -2.57
C GLY A 437 -10.46 -34.09 -1.80
N ARG A 438 -10.10 -32.97 -2.45
CA ARG A 438 -9.37 -31.84 -1.85
C ARG A 438 -10.20 -30.57 -1.76
N GLU A 439 -11.52 -30.65 -1.92
CA GLU A 439 -12.45 -29.52 -2.00
C GLU A 439 -12.44 -28.64 -0.73
N ARG A 440 -12.14 -29.22 0.44
CA ARG A 440 -12.13 -28.49 1.72
C ARG A 440 -10.97 -27.50 1.88
N ASN A 441 -9.86 -27.74 1.18
CA ASN A 441 -8.64 -26.94 1.26
C ASN A 441 -8.32 -26.29 -0.10
N TRP A 442 -9.33 -26.15 -0.97
CA TRP A 442 -9.17 -25.61 -2.31
C TRP A 442 -9.68 -24.17 -2.39
N VAL A 443 -8.97 -23.33 -3.14
CA VAL A 443 -9.39 -21.99 -3.53
C VAL A 443 -9.42 -21.90 -5.06
N GLU A 444 -10.55 -21.44 -5.59
CA GLU A 444 -10.72 -21.26 -7.03
C GLU A 444 -9.74 -20.21 -7.57
N THR A 445 -9.13 -20.46 -8.73
CA THR A 445 -8.37 -19.46 -9.49
C THR A 445 -9.01 -19.20 -10.85
N ALA A 446 -8.71 -18.05 -11.47
CA ALA A 446 -9.34 -17.63 -12.72
C ALA A 446 -8.40 -17.81 -13.93
N PRO A 447 -8.75 -18.64 -14.95
CA PRO A 447 -8.00 -18.73 -16.19
C PRO A 447 -7.84 -17.37 -16.89
N GLY A 448 -6.64 -17.11 -17.43
CA GLY A 448 -6.31 -15.81 -18.07
C GLY A 448 -5.93 -14.71 -17.09
N LYS A 449 -5.88 -14.99 -15.79
CA LYS A 449 -5.36 -14.09 -14.75
C LYS A 449 -4.06 -14.63 -14.17
N SER A 450 -3.20 -13.72 -13.72
CA SER A 450 -2.17 -14.03 -12.74
C SER A 450 -2.62 -13.55 -11.37
N TRP A 451 -2.22 -14.24 -10.33
CA TRP A 451 -2.66 -14.04 -8.96
C TRP A 451 -1.51 -14.16 -7.96
N PHE A 452 -1.75 -13.75 -6.72
CA PHE A 452 -0.80 -13.95 -5.62
C PHE A 452 -1.55 -14.31 -4.33
N PRO A 453 -1.09 -15.31 -3.54
CA PRO A 453 -1.58 -15.52 -2.19
C PRO A 453 -0.94 -14.56 -1.20
N LEU A 454 -1.68 -14.24 -0.14
CA LEU A 454 -1.16 -13.59 1.06
C LEU A 454 -1.48 -14.48 2.27
N LEU A 455 -0.43 -14.98 2.93
CA LEU A 455 -0.51 -15.69 4.21
C LEU A 455 -0.60 -14.68 5.34
N ARG A 456 -1.60 -14.86 6.21
CA ARG A 456 -1.84 -14.08 7.43
C ARG A 456 -1.72 -14.98 8.64
N LEU A 457 -0.90 -14.60 9.60
CA LEU A 457 -0.86 -15.21 10.94
C LEU A 457 -1.41 -14.21 11.94
N TYR A 458 -2.53 -14.54 12.60
CA TYR A 458 -3.13 -13.69 13.63
C TYR A 458 -2.65 -14.14 15.01
N GLY A 459 -2.02 -13.22 15.74
CA GLY A 459 -1.24 -13.53 16.94
C GLY A 459 -0.02 -14.40 16.62
N PRO A 460 0.90 -13.94 15.74
CA PRO A 460 2.05 -14.74 15.33
C PRO A 460 2.90 -15.16 16.53
N LEU A 461 3.32 -16.43 16.59
CA LEU A 461 4.13 -16.99 17.67
C LEU A 461 5.63 -16.96 17.34
N GLU A 462 6.48 -17.17 18.35
CA GLU A 462 7.95 -17.16 18.24
C GLU A 462 8.51 -17.89 16.99
N PRO A 463 8.00 -19.07 16.59
CA PRO A 463 8.55 -19.80 15.42
C PRO A 463 8.49 -19.04 14.09
N TRP A 464 7.61 -18.04 13.98
CA TRP A 464 7.58 -17.13 12.83
C TRP A 464 8.77 -16.17 12.83
N PHE A 465 9.08 -15.58 13.99
CA PHE A 465 10.09 -14.54 14.13
C PHE A 465 11.51 -15.10 14.10
N ASP A 466 11.74 -16.24 14.72
CA ASP A 466 13.03 -16.94 14.68
C ASP A 466 13.24 -17.78 13.40
N ARG A 467 12.20 -17.82 12.53
CA ARG A 467 12.17 -18.53 11.24
C ARG A 467 12.33 -20.05 11.37
N THR A 468 11.98 -20.62 12.52
CA THR A 468 11.95 -22.08 12.70
C THR A 468 10.70 -22.72 12.10
N TRP A 469 9.68 -21.93 11.78
CA TRP A 469 8.54 -22.32 10.95
C TRP A 469 8.41 -21.39 9.74
N LEU A 470 8.24 -21.97 8.55
CA LEU A 470 7.97 -21.25 7.31
C LEU A 470 6.93 -22.01 6.46
N PRO A 471 6.10 -21.32 5.68
CA PRO A 471 5.29 -21.98 4.66
C PRO A 471 6.20 -22.59 3.58
N GLY A 472 5.77 -23.70 2.97
CA GLY A 472 6.40 -24.18 1.73
C GLY A 472 6.21 -23.16 0.59
N ASP A 473 6.99 -23.27 -0.47
CA ASP A 473 6.71 -22.52 -1.70
C ASP A 473 5.53 -23.16 -2.47
N LEU A 474 4.86 -22.39 -3.33
CA LEU A 474 3.82 -22.95 -4.19
C LEU A 474 4.45 -23.87 -5.24
N GLU A 475 3.94 -25.09 -5.34
CA GLU A 475 4.41 -26.07 -6.32
C GLU A 475 3.37 -26.26 -7.41
N LEU A 476 3.79 -26.14 -8.68
CA LEU A 476 2.96 -26.48 -9.82
C LEU A 476 2.64 -27.98 -9.79
N VAL A 477 1.36 -28.32 -9.90
CA VAL A 477 0.88 -29.69 -10.03
C VAL A 477 0.78 -29.99 -11.51
N GLU A 478 1.71 -30.79 -12.03
CA GLU A 478 1.64 -31.22 -13.42
C GLU A 478 0.37 -32.05 -13.62
N SER A 479 -0.46 -31.69 -14.61
CA SER A 479 -1.55 -32.55 -15.02
C SER A 479 -0.92 -33.87 -15.50
N THR A 480 -1.15 -34.97 -14.79
CA THR A 480 -0.98 -36.30 -15.39
C THR A 480 -1.92 -36.33 -16.58
N ARG A 481 -1.40 -36.09 -17.78
CA ARG A 481 -2.11 -36.35 -19.03
C ARG A 481 -2.42 -37.84 -19.03
N GLY A 482 -3.68 -38.17 -18.75
CA GLY A 482 -4.25 -39.49 -19.02
C GLY A 482 -4.31 -39.77 -20.52
#